data_AF-A0A821J620-F1
#
_entry.id   AF-A0A821J620-F1
#
_cell.length_a   1.000
_cell.length_b   1.000
_cell.length_c   1.000
_cell.angle_alpha   90.00
_cell.angle_beta   90.00
_cell.angle_gamma   90.00
#
_symmetry.space_group_name_H-M   'P 1'
#
loop_
_entity.id
_entity.type
_entity.pdbx_description
1 polymer ?
#
loop_
_entity_poly.entity_id
_entity_poly.type
_entity_poly.pdbx_seq_one_letter_code
_entity_poly.pdbx_strand_id
1 'polypeptide(L)'
;SPCDGEILDNGLVTSVELLNIVIKGVSYTIKDLFQLNRNEIERLQTKQCKSSLFYACIYLNPGNYHHFHSPAKWKINERRH
;
A
#
# COMPACT_ATOMS: atom_id res chain seq x y z
N SER A 1 12.74 -7.02 -3.86
CA SER A 1 11.95 -5.98 -4.55
C SER A 1 10.91 -6.66 -5.42
N PRO A 2 9.66 -6.15 -5.52
CA PRO A 2 8.65 -6.74 -6.38
C PRO A 2 8.78 -6.37 -7.87
N CYS A 3 9.43 -5.25 -8.21
CA CYS A 3 9.65 -4.81 -9.58
C CYS A 3 10.89 -3.91 -9.67
N ASP A 4 11.29 -3.57 -10.89
CA ASP A 4 12.30 -2.56 -11.16
C ASP A 4 11.66 -1.17 -11.19
N GLY A 5 12.27 -0.21 -10.50
CA GLY A 5 11.76 1.15 -10.42
C GLY A 5 12.43 1.96 -9.32
N GLU A 6 11.91 3.16 -9.09
CA GLU A 6 12.39 4.08 -8.06
C GLU A 6 11.38 4.19 -6.92
N ILE A 7 11.86 4.23 -5.68
CA ILE A 7 11.00 4.47 -4.52
C ILE A 7 10.69 5.96 -4.45
N LEU A 8 9.42 6.32 -4.62
CA LEU A 8 8.95 7.69 -4.45
C LEU A 8 8.74 8.04 -2.97
N ASP A 9 8.19 7.11 -2.20
CA ASP A 9 7.87 7.28 -0.79
C ASP A 9 7.76 5.92 -0.10
N ASN A 10 8.04 5.84 1.21
CA ASN A 10 7.84 4.65 2.02
C ASN A 10 7.77 5.00 3.50
N GLY A 11 7.06 4.21 4.29
CA GLY A 11 6.96 4.48 5.71
C GLY A 11 6.02 3.55 6.48
N LEU A 12 5.87 3.89 7.77
CA LEU A 12 4.93 3.25 8.68
C LEU A 12 3.55 3.92 8.54
N VAL A 13 2.50 3.10 8.45
CA VAL A 13 1.12 3.56 8.49
C VAL A 13 0.68 3.71 9.94
N THR A 14 0.65 4.95 10.44
CA THR A 14 0.21 5.28 11.80
C THR A 14 -1.31 5.36 11.94
N SER A 15 -2.00 5.80 10.90
CA SER A 15 -3.46 5.88 10.86
C SER A 15 -3.96 5.70 9.43
N VAL A 16 -4.97 4.83 9.26
CA VAL A 16 -5.62 4.55 7.97
C VAL A 16 -6.38 5.78 7.44
N GLU A 17 -6.87 6.64 8.33
CA GLU A 17 -7.70 7.80 7.98
C GLU A 17 -6.89 9.09 7.82
N LEU A 18 -5.69 9.17 8.42
CA LEU A 18 -4.89 10.39 8.45
C LEU A 18 -3.61 10.31 7.63
N LEU A 19 -3.14 9.10 7.28
CA LEU A 19 -1.94 8.97 6.45
C LEU A 19 -2.24 9.48 5.05
N ASN A 20 -1.61 10.59 4.69
CA ASN A 20 -1.68 11.20 3.37
C ASN A 20 -0.46 10.77 2.53
N ILE A 21 -0.70 9.95 1.51
CA ILE A 21 0.30 9.55 0.53
C ILE A 21 0.12 10.44 -0.71
N VAL A 22 1.17 11.15 -1.11
CA VAL A 22 1.13 12.03 -2.29
C VAL A 22 1.62 11.26 -3.51
N ILE A 23 0.71 11.00 -4.45
CA ILE A 23 1.00 10.31 -5.70
C ILE A 23 0.72 11.27 -6.85
N LYS A 24 1.76 11.61 -7.65
CA LYS A 24 1.66 12.54 -8.79
C LYS A 24 0.99 13.89 -8.43
N GLY A 25 1.27 14.41 -7.24
CA GLY A 25 0.71 15.68 -6.77
C GLY A 25 -0.71 15.61 -6.21
N VAL A 26 -1.33 14.43 -6.17
CA VAL A 26 -2.64 14.20 -5.53
C VAL A 26 -2.43 13.44 -4.23
N SER A 27 -3.03 13.95 -3.15
CA SER A 27 -2.99 13.29 -1.84
C SER A 27 -4.13 12.28 -1.73
N TYR A 28 -3.80 11.07 -1.29
CA TYR A 28 -4.75 10.01 -1.01
C TYR A 28 -4.55 9.49 0.40
N THR A 29 -5.65 9.17 1.09
CA THR A 29 -5.57 8.36 2.30
C THR A 29 -5.55 6.88 1.97
N ILE A 30 -5.13 6.02 2.91
CA ILE A 30 -5.25 4.55 2.76
C ILE A 30 -6.72 4.17 2.55
N LYS A 31 -7.64 4.86 3.24
CA LYS A 31 -9.08 4.67 3.06
C LYS A 31 -9.52 4.95 1.62
N ASP A 32 -9.05 6.05 1.02
CA ASP A 32 -9.39 6.43 -0.35
C ASP A 32 -8.79 5.43 -1.36
N LEU A 33 -7.53 5.03 -1.16
CA LEU A 33 -6.81 4.12 -2.05
C LEU A 33 -7.47 2.74 -2.16
N PHE A 34 -7.94 2.20 -1.03
CA PHE A 34 -8.56 0.87 -0.97
C PHE A 34 -10.09 0.90 -0.92
N GLN A 35 -10.69 2.10 -0.94
CA GLN A 35 -12.14 2.33 -0.84
C GLN A 35 -12.75 1.57 0.34
N LEU A 36 -12.10 1.67 1.51
CA LEU A 36 -12.43 0.86 2.68
C LEU A 36 -13.77 1.23 3.29
N ASN A 37 -14.55 0.21 3.63
CA ASN A 37 -15.77 0.37 4.43
C ASN A 37 -15.45 0.41 5.93
N ARG A 38 -16.37 0.92 6.76
CA ARG A 38 -16.20 1.04 8.23
C ARG A 38 -15.75 -0.27 8.88
N ASN A 39 -16.42 -1.39 8.54
CA ASN A 39 -16.08 -2.71 9.08
C ASN A 39 -14.65 -3.16 8.73
N GLU A 40 -14.11 -2.73 7.59
CA GLU A 40 -12.75 -3.08 7.16
C GLU A 40 -11.71 -2.24 7.90
N ILE A 41 -12.01 -0.96 8.13
CA ILE A 41 -11.18 -0.05 8.92
C ILE A 41 -11.04 -0.61 10.35
N GLU A 42 -12.12 -1.02 10.99
CA GLU A 42 -12.10 -1.62 12.34
C GLU A 42 -11.26 -2.91 12.39
N ARG A 43 -11.37 -3.77 11.37
CA ARG A 43 -10.56 -4.99 11.26
C ARG A 43 -9.07 -4.67 11.09
N LEU A 44 -8.73 -3.65 10.31
CA LEU A 44 -7.35 -3.21 10.12
C LEU A 44 -6.77 -2.61 11.40
N GLN A 45 -7.51 -1.76 12.10
CA GLN A 45 -7.10 -1.20 13.39
C GLN A 45 -6.85 -2.31 14.42
N THR A 46 -7.74 -3.31 14.49
CA THR A 46 -7.55 -4.47 15.37
C THR A 46 -6.28 -5.27 15.03
N LYS A 47 -5.95 -5.41 13.74
CA LYS A 47 -4.69 -6.03 13.29
C LYS A 47 -3.47 -5.17 13.60
N GLN A 48 -3.58 -3.85 13.47
CA GLN A 48 -2.49 -2.91 13.77
C GLN A 48 -2.01 -3.01 15.22
N CYS A 49 -2.91 -3.31 16.17
CA CYS A 49 -2.54 -3.59 17.56
C CYS A 49 -1.60 -4.80 17.73
N LYS A 50 -1.55 -5.72 16.75
CA LYS A 50 -0.72 -6.94 16.79
C LYS A 50 0.44 -6.92 15.80
N SER A 51 0.40 -6.03 14.80
CA SER A 51 1.41 -5.93 13.76
C SER A 51 1.43 -4.54 13.14
N SER A 52 2.61 -3.97 12.88
CA SER A 52 2.73 -2.70 12.17
C SER A 52 2.45 -2.85 10.66
N LEU A 53 1.78 -1.86 10.07
CA LEU A 53 1.52 -1.79 8.63
C LEU A 53 2.53 -0.81 7.99
N PHE A 54 3.20 -1.25 6.92
CA PHE A 54 4.17 -0.43 6.18
C PHE A 54 3.73 -0.30 4.72
N TYR A 55 4.18 0.76 4.06
CA TYR A 55 3.95 0.98 2.62
C TYR A 55 5.23 1.39 1.90
N ALA A 56 5.24 1.16 0.59
CA ALA A 56 6.23 1.70 -0.33
C ALA A 56 5.54 2.03 -1.66
N CYS A 57 5.80 3.23 -2.17
CA CYS A 57 5.36 3.70 -3.48
C CYS A 57 6.52 3.57 -4.46
N ILE A 58 6.34 2.74 -5.49
CA ILE A 58 7.37 2.47 -6.51
C ILE A 58 6.89 3.03 -7.84
N TYR A 59 7.73 3.83 -8.49
CA TYR A 59 7.51 4.34 -9.82
C TYR A 59 8.29 3.54 -10.86
N LEU A 60 7.59 3.06 -11.89
CA LEU A 60 8.18 2.34 -13.00
C LEU A 60 8.33 3.30 -14.18
N ASN A 61 9.57 3.55 -14.59
CA ASN A 61 9.83 4.30 -15.82
C ASN A 61 9.37 3.49 -17.04
N PRO A 62 9.00 4.15 -18.16
CA PRO A 62 8.58 3.45 -19.38
C PRO A 62 9.57 2.38 -19.87
N GLY A 63 10.87 2.61 -19.68
CA GLY A 63 11.93 1.67 -20.06
C GLY A 63 12.27 0.59 -19.02
N ASN A 64 11.60 0.56 -17.86
CA ASN A 64 11.84 -0.50 -16.86
C ASN A 64 11.13 -1.80 -17.24
N TYR A 65 11.49 -2.88 -16.54
CA TYR A 65 10.79 -4.15 -16.63
C TYR A 65 9.45 -4.06 -15.88
N HIS A 66 8.34 -4.31 -16.59
CA HIS A 66 6.98 -4.07 -16.10
C HIS A 66 6.30 -5.29 -15.45
N HIS A 67 7.01 -6.41 -15.26
CA HIS A 67 6.44 -7.52 -14.51
C HIS A 67 6.70 -7.37 -13.02
N PHE A 68 5.68 -7.75 -12.25
CA PHE A 68 5.77 -7.82 -10.80
C PHE A 68 6.01 -9.27 -10.35
N HIS A 69 6.99 -9.43 -9.49
CA HIS A 69 7.27 -10.66 -8.78
C HIS A 69 6.92 -10.50 -7.30
N SER A 70 6.60 -11.62 -6.67
CA SER A 70 6.35 -11.61 -5.24
C SER A 70 7.64 -11.30 -4.48
N PRO A 71 7.64 -10.36 -3.51
CA PRO A 71 8.80 -10.09 -2.67
C PRO A 71 8.99 -11.13 -1.55
N ALA A 72 8.00 -11.97 -1.26
CA ALA A 72 8.03 -12.97 -0.18
C ALA A 72 7.13 -14.18 -0.46
N LYS A 73 7.15 -15.21 0.39
CA LYS A 73 6.17 -16.31 0.31
C LYS A 73 4.86 -15.88 0.99
N TRP A 74 3.73 -15.97 0.27
CA TRP A 74 2.40 -15.68 0.80
C TRP A 74 1.33 -16.47 0.03
N LYS A 75 0.11 -16.49 0.56
CA LYS A 75 -1.08 -17.06 -0.10
C LYS A 75 -2.06 -15.93 -0.40
N ILE A 76 -2.71 -15.99 -1.57
CA ILE A 76 -3.72 -15.01 -1.97
C ILE A 76 -4.98 -15.24 -1.13
N ASN A 77 -5.44 -14.20 -0.44
CA ASN A 77 -6.68 -14.22 0.33
C ASN A 77 -7.79 -13.42 -0.35
N GLU A 78 -7.46 -12.23 -0.86
CA GLU A 78 -8.42 -11.30 -1.48
C GLU A 78 -7.78 -10.62 -2.71
N ARG A 79 -8.61 -10.25 -3.70
CA ARG A 79 -8.24 -9.44 -4.87
C ARG A 79 -9.34 -8.42 -5.13
N ARG A 80 -8.97 -7.14 -5.25
CA ARG A 80 -9.86 -6.04 -5.70
C ARG A 80 -9.38 -5.56 -7.07
N HIS A 81 -10.31 -5.21 -7.94
CA HIS A 81 -10.04 -4.65 -9.27
C HIS A 81 -10.34 -3.16 -9.24
#